data_AF-A0A538CRI3-F1
#
_entry.id   AF-A0A538CRI3-F1
#
_cell.length_a   1.000
_cell.length_b   1.000
_cell.length_c   1.000
_cell.angle_alpha   90.00
_cell.angle_beta   90.00
_cell.angle_gamma   90.00
#
_symmetry.space_group_name_H-M   'P 1'
#
loop_
_entity.id
_entity.type
_entity.pdbx_description
1 polymer ?
#
loop_
_entity_poly.entity_id
_entity_poly.type
_entity_poly.pdbx_seq_one_letter_code
_entity_poly.pdbx_strand_id
1 'polypeptide(L)'
;MAVAVLFALAFAGAAQAKVPKFKTKTIVTGQAIGGLKIGFTKAQATKTWGKPEHCQDSPLWCQFRADSHINGFTTNNPFAGWYLKGGKIVAVELEFAE
;
A
#
# COMPACT_ATOMS: atom_id res chain seq x y z
N MET A 1 7.91 69.17 6.00
CA MET A 1 8.15 68.49 7.30
C MET A 1 6.92 67.63 7.56
N ALA A 2 6.95 66.33 7.78
CA ALA A 2 8.01 65.43 8.20
C ALA A 2 7.90 64.10 7.45
N VAL A 3 9.06 63.50 7.18
CA VAL A 3 9.21 62.15 6.62
C VAL A 3 8.94 61.16 7.76
N ALA A 4 7.92 60.31 7.61
CA ALA A 4 7.74 59.16 8.49
C ALA A 4 8.34 57.94 7.78
N VAL A 5 9.59 57.63 8.14
CA VAL A 5 10.27 56.40 7.77
C VAL A 5 9.60 55.25 8.52
N LEU A 6 8.73 54.50 7.83
CA LEU A 6 8.20 53.25 8.35
C LEU A 6 9.23 52.15 8.12
N PHE A 7 9.89 51.78 9.22
CA PHE A 7 10.79 50.63 9.35
C PHE A 7 10.09 49.36 8.87
N ALA A 8 10.54 48.80 7.74
CA ALA A 8 10.11 47.50 7.28
C ALA A 8 10.70 46.41 8.19
N LEU A 9 9.91 45.89 9.13
CA LEU A 9 10.24 44.66 9.84
C LEU A 9 10.05 43.47 8.89
N ALA A 10 11.16 42.99 8.34
CA ALA A 10 11.23 41.71 7.65
C ALA A 10 10.96 40.57 8.64
N PHE A 11 9.71 40.12 8.72
CA PHE A 11 9.42 38.79 9.22
C PHE A 11 9.75 37.80 8.11
N ALA A 12 11.02 37.38 8.04
CA ALA A 12 11.36 36.11 7.43
C ALA A 12 10.72 35.03 8.33
N GLY A 13 9.45 34.72 8.07
CA GLY A 13 8.80 33.56 8.66
C GLY A 13 9.69 32.37 8.37
N ALA A 14 10.30 31.81 9.41
CA ALA A 14 11.10 30.61 9.28
C ALA A 14 10.20 29.56 8.64
N ALA A 15 10.45 29.26 7.37
CA ALA A 15 9.81 28.16 6.68
C ALA A 15 10.25 26.90 7.41
N GLN A 16 9.47 26.46 8.40
CA GLN A 16 9.56 25.11 8.91
C GLN A 16 9.09 24.22 7.77
N ALA A 17 10.05 23.73 6.98
CA ALA A 17 9.85 22.58 6.13
C ALA A 17 9.47 21.43 7.07
N LYS A 18 8.17 21.18 7.22
CA LYS A 18 7.64 20.06 7.98
C LYS A 18 7.97 18.81 7.18
N VAL A 19 9.07 18.17 7.52
CA VAL A 19 9.44 16.88 6.94
C VAL A 19 8.36 15.87 7.38
N PRO A 20 7.67 15.21 6.44
CA PRO A 20 6.58 14.29 6.76
C PRO A 20 7.10 13.11 7.59
N LYS A 21 6.37 12.76 8.65
CA LYS A 21 6.64 11.59 9.48
C LYS A 21 5.92 10.39 8.87
N PHE A 22 6.67 9.36 8.46
CA PHE A 22 6.11 8.08 8.03
C PHE A 22 6.42 7.02 9.09
N LYS A 23 5.39 6.34 9.58
CA LYS A 23 5.54 5.12 10.40
C LYS A 23 4.67 4.00 9.82
N THR A 24 5.25 2.80 9.94
CA THR A 24 4.78 1.47 9.54
C THR A 24 4.91 1.19 8.04
N LYS A 25 5.87 0.29 7.73
CA LYS A 25 6.19 -0.32 6.43
C LYS A 25 5.47 0.28 5.23
N THR A 26 6.23 1.04 4.45
CA THR A 26 5.90 1.53 3.12
C THR A 26 5.16 0.48 2.28
N ILE A 27 3.82 0.56 2.23
CA ILE A 27 3.09 0.12 1.05
C ILE A 27 3.34 1.21 0.02
N VAL A 28 4.25 0.94 -0.91
CA VAL A 28 4.44 1.81 -2.06
C VAL A 28 3.24 1.56 -2.97
N THR A 29 2.23 2.42 -2.86
CA THR A 29 1.15 2.47 -3.86
C THR A 29 1.80 2.77 -5.22
N GLY A 30 1.91 1.74 -6.06
CA GLY A 30 2.33 1.87 -7.46
C GLY A 30 3.27 0.81 -8.01
N GLN A 31 4.05 0.09 -7.19
CA GLN A 31 5.03 -0.88 -7.73
C GLN A 31 5.23 -2.17 -6.94
N ALA A 32 5.08 -2.16 -5.61
CA ALA A 32 5.37 -3.33 -4.79
C ALA A 32 4.63 -3.35 -3.45
N ILE A 33 4.15 -4.52 -3.04
CA ILE A 33 3.53 -4.78 -1.73
C ILE A 33 4.19 -6.01 -1.11
N GLY A 34 4.69 -5.89 0.12
CA GLY A 34 5.28 -7.05 0.83
C GLY A 34 6.38 -7.78 0.05
N GLY A 35 7.16 -7.06 -0.77
CA GLY A 35 8.20 -7.63 -1.64
C GLY A 35 7.72 -8.14 -3.00
N LEU A 36 6.40 -8.21 -3.23
CA LEU A 36 5.79 -8.64 -4.48
C LEU A 36 5.60 -7.44 -5.41
N LYS A 37 6.16 -7.50 -6.61
CA LYS A 37 6.18 -6.38 -7.57
C LYS A 37 5.27 -6.63 -8.77
N ILE A 38 4.74 -5.57 -9.35
CA ILE A 38 4.10 -5.62 -10.67
C ILE A 38 5.12 -6.14 -11.69
N GLY A 39 4.68 -7.01 -12.60
CA GLY A 39 5.52 -7.67 -13.60
C GLY A 39 6.23 -8.93 -13.12
N PHE A 40 6.08 -9.34 -11.86
CA PHE A 40 6.55 -10.66 -11.41
C PHE A 40 5.79 -11.78 -12.11
N THR A 41 6.42 -12.94 -12.27
CA THR A 41 5.72 -14.17 -12.66
C THR A 41 5.01 -14.79 -11.46
N LYS A 42 4.05 -15.69 -11.71
CA LYS A 42 3.43 -16.51 -10.65
C LYS A 42 4.49 -17.22 -9.79
N ALA A 43 5.54 -17.78 -10.38
CA ALA A 43 6.60 -18.48 -9.65
C ALA A 43 7.39 -17.53 -8.72
N GLN A 44 7.69 -16.32 -9.18
CA GLN A 44 8.35 -15.31 -8.36
C GLN A 44 7.44 -14.87 -7.20
N ALA A 45 6.16 -14.61 -7.47
CA ALA A 45 5.16 -14.29 -6.45
C ALA A 45 5.03 -15.40 -5.41
N THR A 46 4.94 -16.67 -5.83
CA THR A 46 4.89 -17.83 -4.93
C THR A 46 6.14 -17.97 -4.08
N LYS A 47 7.32 -17.63 -4.60
CA LYS A 47 8.55 -17.60 -3.80
C LYS A 47 8.53 -16.50 -2.74
N THR A 48 7.91 -15.36 -3.04
CA THR A 48 7.85 -14.21 -2.11
C THR A 48 6.80 -14.38 -1.03
N TRP A 49 5.58 -14.80 -1.37
CA TRP A 49 4.43 -14.87 -0.44
C TRP A 49 4.00 -16.29 -0.09
N GLY A 50 4.60 -17.31 -0.70
CA GLY A 50 4.21 -18.72 -0.51
C GLY A 50 3.16 -19.17 -1.52
N LYS A 51 2.70 -20.41 -1.36
CA LYS A 51 1.68 -20.99 -2.24
C LYS A 51 0.30 -20.43 -1.84
N PRO A 52 -0.43 -19.81 -2.78
CA PRO A 52 -1.81 -19.41 -2.52
C PRO A 52 -2.68 -20.66 -2.33
N GLU A 53 -3.63 -20.55 -1.41
CA GLU A 53 -4.64 -21.57 -1.13
C GLU A 53 -5.63 -21.74 -2.29
N HIS A 54 -5.94 -20.65 -2.99
CA HIS A 54 -6.93 -20.62 -4.04
C HIS A 54 -6.49 -19.70 -5.17
N CYS A 55 -6.69 -20.15 -6.41
CA CYS A 55 -6.57 -19.31 -7.59
C CYS A 55 -7.82 -19.52 -8.45
N GLN A 56 -8.45 -18.42 -8.86
CA GLN A 56 -9.52 -18.42 -9.84
C GLN A 56 -8.98 -18.09 -11.21
N ASP A 57 -9.60 -18.63 -12.26
CA ASP A 57 -9.12 -18.50 -13.63
C ASP A 57 -9.53 -17.17 -14.31
N SER A 58 -10.60 -16.50 -13.86
CA SER A 58 -11.11 -15.27 -14.50
C SER A 58 -11.77 -14.29 -13.51
N PRO A 59 -11.20 -13.08 -13.30
CA PRO A 59 -9.82 -12.72 -13.66
C PRO A 59 -8.83 -13.69 -12.98
N LEU A 60 -7.69 -13.97 -13.62
CA LEU A 60 -6.70 -14.89 -13.05
C LEU A 60 -6.14 -14.28 -11.75
N TRP A 61 -6.67 -14.69 -10.61
CA TRP A 61 -6.44 -14.10 -9.29
C TRP A 61 -6.11 -15.20 -8.30
N CYS A 62 -5.03 -15.03 -7.55
CA CYS A 62 -4.62 -15.95 -6.51
C CYS A 62 -4.67 -15.26 -5.15
N GLN A 63 -5.21 -15.94 -4.15
CA GLN A 63 -5.49 -15.37 -2.83
C GLN A 63 -4.95 -16.25 -1.69
N PHE A 64 -4.83 -15.60 -0.54
CA PHE A 64 -4.54 -16.11 0.79
C PHE A 64 -5.63 -15.56 1.68
N ARG A 65 -6.33 -16.41 2.42
CA ARG A 65 -7.34 -16.00 3.38
C ARG A 65 -6.94 -16.53 4.74
N ALA A 66 -7.34 -15.79 5.76
CA ALA A 66 -7.38 -16.30 7.11
C ALA A 66 -8.83 -16.28 7.55
N ASP A 67 -9.31 -17.41 8.07
CA ASP A 67 -10.59 -17.44 8.77
C ASP A 67 -10.50 -16.49 9.96
N SER A 68 -11.42 -15.54 10.04
CA SER A 68 -11.57 -14.69 11.22
C SER A 68 -12.99 -14.75 11.76
N HIS A 69 -13.12 -14.54 13.06
CA HIS A 69 -14.41 -14.51 13.74
C HIS A 69 -14.68 -13.10 14.23
N ILE A 70 -15.67 -12.42 13.63
CA ILE A 70 -16.10 -11.08 14.04
C ILE A 70 -17.50 -11.22 14.62
N ASN A 71 -17.68 -10.89 15.89
CA ASN A 71 -18.96 -10.95 16.60
C ASN A 71 -19.68 -12.32 16.50
N GLY A 72 -18.92 -13.42 16.46
CA GLY A 72 -19.47 -14.79 16.36
C GLY A 72 -19.76 -15.26 14.93
N PHE A 73 -19.49 -14.44 13.90
CA PHE A 73 -19.59 -14.82 12.49
C PHE A 73 -18.21 -15.12 11.91
N THR A 74 -18.08 -16.24 11.20
CA THR A 74 -16.87 -16.52 10.41
C THR A 74 -16.87 -15.66 9.16
N THR A 75 -15.78 -14.93 8.95
CA THR A 75 -15.51 -14.13 7.76
C THR A 75 -14.20 -14.57 7.11
N ASN A 76 -14.06 -14.25 5.83
CA ASN A 76 -12.90 -14.54 4.99
C ASN A 76 -11.95 -13.34 4.84
N ASN A 77 -12.01 -12.41 5.80
CA ASN A 77 -11.16 -11.22 5.94
C ASN A 77 -10.32 -11.41 7.23
N PRO A 78 -8.98 -11.20 7.27
CA PRO A 78 -8.11 -10.65 6.23
C PRO A 78 -7.89 -11.58 5.04
N PHE A 79 -7.78 -10.96 3.87
CA PHE A 79 -7.28 -11.63 2.68
C PHE A 79 -6.16 -10.83 1.99
N ALA A 80 -5.31 -11.55 1.28
CA ALA A 80 -4.27 -11.00 0.43
C ALA A 80 -4.28 -11.72 -0.91
N GLY A 81 -3.92 -11.05 -1.99
CA GLY A 81 -3.86 -11.72 -3.28
C GLY A 81 -3.21 -10.91 -4.38
N TRP A 82 -3.08 -11.53 -5.54
CA TRP A 82 -2.53 -10.89 -6.73
C TRP A 82 -3.26 -11.30 -8.00
N TYR A 83 -3.38 -10.36 -8.93
CA TYR A 83 -3.96 -10.57 -10.24
C TYR A 83 -2.87 -10.79 -11.28
N LEU A 84 -3.12 -11.70 -12.21
CA LEU A 84 -2.22 -12.06 -13.29
C LEU A 84 -2.86 -11.70 -14.65
N LYS A 85 -2.07 -11.08 -15.54
CA LYS A 85 -2.38 -10.90 -16.96
C LYS A 85 -1.17 -11.31 -17.77
N GLY A 86 -1.35 -12.19 -18.76
CA GLY A 86 -0.23 -12.73 -19.54
C GLY A 86 0.86 -13.40 -18.67
N GLY A 87 0.46 -14.04 -17.56
CA GLY A 87 1.38 -14.70 -16.62
C GLY A 87 2.18 -13.74 -15.71
N LYS A 88 1.85 -12.44 -15.74
CA LYS A 88 2.54 -11.39 -14.99
C LYS A 88 1.62 -10.72 -13.99
N ILE A 89 2.14 -10.38 -12.80
CA ILE A 89 1.38 -9.66 -11.78
C ILE A 89 1.02 -8.27 -12.30
N VAL A 90 -0.26 -7.90 -12.24
CA VAL A 90 -0.75 -6.57 -12.66
C VAL A 90 -1.39 -5.78 -11.52
N ALA A 91 -1.81 -6.47 -10.46
CA ALA A 91 -2.31 -5.84 -9.25
C ALA A 91 -2.06 -6.74 -8.05
N VAL A 92 -1.96 -6.13 -6.88
CA VAL A 92 -1.81 -6.80 -5.59
C VAL A 92 -2.83 -6.17 -4.65
N GLU A 93 -3.58 -6.99 -3.95
CA GLU A 93 -4.70 -6.58 -3.11
C GLU A 93 -4.51 -7.12 -1.69
N LEU A 94 -4.92 -6.31 -0.72
CA LEU A 94 -4.88 -6.61 0.70
C LEU A 94 -6.15 -6.04 1.34
N GLU A 95 -6.89 -6.87 2.04
CA GLU A 95 -7.95 -6.45 2.95
C GLU A 95 -7.56 -6.88 4.37
N PHE A 96 -7.71 -5.97 5.31
CA PHE A 96 -7.44 -6.22 6.73
C PHE A 96 -8.77 -6.32 7.46
N ALA A 97 -8.84 -7.21 8.46
CA ALA A 97 -9.99 -7.27 9.36
C ALA A 97 -10.04 -5.99 10.19
N GLU A 98 -11.20 -5.33 10.18
CA GLU A 98 -11.55 -4.19 11.06
C GLU A 98 -12.32 -4.68 12.29
#